data_AF-A0A0F0CA36-F1
#
_entry.id   AF-A0A0F0CA36-F1
#
_cell.length_a   1.000
_cell.length_b   1.000
_cell.length_c   1.000
_cell.angle_alpha   90.00
_cell.angle_beta   90.00
_cell.angle_gamma   90.00
#
_symmetry.space_group_name_H-M   'P 1'
#
loop_
_entity.id
_entity.type
_entity.pdbx_description
1 polymer ?
#
loop_
_entity_poly.entity_id
_entity_poly.type
_entity_poly.pdbx_seq_one_letter_code
_entity_poly.pdbx_strand_id
1 'polypeptide(L)' 'MKIINQRVEHRRYGAGTVFALKGKKVYVAFGKLYGDMAFPYPGVFKEDMKLADPDMMEELLEDIG' A
#
# COMPACT_ATOMS: atom_id res chain seq x y z
N MET A 1 -4.73 -12.57 -0.79
CA MET A 1 -5.19 -11.16 -0.66
C MET A 1 -5.58 -10.42 -1.96
N LYS A 2 -6.65 -9.59 -1.94
CA LYS A 2 -7.00 -8.60 -2.99
C LYS A 2 -6.67 -7.16 -2.53
N ILE A 3 -5.52 -6.62 -2.94
CA ILE A 3 -5.02 -5.31 -2.45
C ILE A 3 -5.53 -4.09 -3.23
N ILE A 4 -6.07 -4.27 -4.44
CA ILE A 4 -6.60 -3.16 -5.25
C ILE A 4 -7.86 -2.59 -4.57
N ASN A 5 -7.99 -1.27 -4.59
CA ASN A 5 -8.99 -0.45 -3.89
C ASN A 5 -8.84 -0.41 -2.36
N GLN A 6 -7.78 -1.00 -1.80
CA GLN A 6 -7.52 -0.91 -0.38
C GLN A 6 -7.02 0.47 0.00
N ARG A 7 -7.46 0.94 1.16
CA ARG A 7 -6.93 2.14 1.79
C ARG A 7 -5.62 1.80 2.47
N VAL A 8 -4.67 2.73 2.36
CA VAL A 8 -3.36 2.64 3.00
C VAL A 8 -3.03 3.94 3.70
N GLU A 9 -2.12 3.86 4.66
CA GLU A 9 -1.46 5.00 5.26
C GLU A 9 0.04 4.88 5.03
N HIS A 10 0.63 5.87 4.38
CA HIS A 10 2.07 5.96 4.14
C HIS A 10 2.69 7.03 5.04
N ARG A 11 3.79 6.70 5.72
CA ARG A 11 4.45 7.58 6.70
C ARG A 11 4.71 9.00 6.21
N ARG A 12 5.08 9.16 4.93
CA ARG A 12 5.38 10.47 4.30
C ARG A 12 4.19 11.14 3.60
N TYR A 13 3.27 10.36 3.04
CA TYR A 13 2.24 10.88 2.11
C TYR A 13 0.83 10.84 2.70
N GLY A 14 0.68 10.27 3.90
CA GLY A 14 -0.59 10.11 4.59
C GLY A 14 -1.46 9.03 3.94
N ALA A 15 -2.77 9.23 4.02
CA ALA A 15 -3.74 8.29 3.50
C ALA A 15 -3.80 8.27 1.97
N GLY A 16 -3.88 7.08 1.39
CA GLY A 16 -4.04 6.87 -0.05
C GLY A 16 -4.87 5.63 -0.37
N THR A 17 -5.12 5.41 -1.66
CA THR A 17 -5.86 4.24 -2.17
C THR A 17 -5.03 3.51 -3.22
N VAL A 18 -4.86 2.21 -3.06
CA VAL A 18 -4.20 1.37 -4.06
C VAL A 18 -5.08 1.27 -5.30
N PHE A 19 -4.58 1.67 -6.46
CA PHE A 19 -5.34 1.59 -7.73
C PHE A 19 -4.75 0.60 -8.72
N ALA A 20 -3.50 0.16 -8.55
CA ALA A 20 -2.91 -0.90 -9.36
C ALA A 20 -1.84 -1.69 -8.63
N LEU A 21 -1.69 -2.96 -9.02
CA LEU A 21 -0.56 -3.82 -8.70
C LEU A 21 -0.02 -4.36 -10.02
N LYS A 22 1.22 -4.01 -10.37
CA LYS A 22 1.84 -4.44 -11.64
C LYS A 22 3.29 -4.82 -11.38
N GLY A 23 3.63 -6.08 -11.67
CA GLY A 23 4.94 -6.64 -11.36
C GLY A 23 5.25 -6.53 -9.87
N LYS A 24 6.45 -6.05 -9.50
CA LYS A 24 6.88 -5.84 -8.12
C LYS A 24 6.58 -4.43 -7.60
N LYS A 25 5.51 -3.79 -8.09
CA LYS A 25 5.13 -2.43 -7.67
C LYS A 25 3.65 -2.31 -7.38
N VAL A 26 3.35 -1.65 -6.26
CA VAL A 26 2.00 -1.17 -5.91
C VAL A 26 1.90 0.31 -6.23
N TYR A 27 0.77 0.72 -6.80
CA TYR A 27 0.50 2.09 -7.19
C TYR A 27 -0.62 2.64 -6.31
N VAL A 28 -0.35 3.77 -5.67
CA VAL A 28 -1.22 4.40 -4.67
C VAL A 28 -1.52 5.82 -5.10
N ALA A 29 -2.80 6.15 -5.15
CA ALA A 29 -3.26 7.51 -5.35
C ALA A 29 -3.32 8.19 -3.98
N PHE A 30 -2.43 9.17 -3.76
CA PHE A 30 -2.53 10.10 -2.65
C PHE A 30 -3.28 11.34 -3.13
N GLY A 31 -3.93 12.05 -2.21
CA GLY A 31 -4.72 13.25 -2.54
C GLY A 31 -3.94 14.29 -3.37
N LYS A 32 -4.65 15.34 -3.83
CA LYS A 32 -4.16 16.32 -4.82
C LYS A 32 -2.75 16.90 -4.57
N LEU A 33 -2.29 16.93 -3.33
CA LEU A 33 -0.96 17.43 -2.97
C LEU A 33 0.18 16.53 -3.48
N TYR A 34 -0.01 15.21 -3.51
CA TYR A 34 1.04 14.24 -3.82
C TYR A 34 0.76 13.45 -5.10
N GLY A 35 -0.51 13.22 -5.43
CA GLY A 35 -0.89 12.47 -6.63
C GLY A 35 -0.52 10.99 -6.57
N ASP A 36 -0.25 10.40 -7.74
CA ASP A 36 -0.02 8.98 -7.88
C ASP A 36 1.44 8.60 -7.67
N MET A 37 1.68 7.60 -6.84
CA MET A 37 3.02 7.14 -6.47
C MET A 37 3.14 5.62 -6.63
N ALA A 38 4.33 5.15 -6.96
CA ALA A 38 4.63 3.73 -7.13
C ALA A 38 5.70 3.29 -6.11
N PHE A 39 5.45 2.17 -5.43
CA PHE A 39 6.34 1.65 -4.39
C PHE A 39 6.69 0.19 -4.64
N PRO A 40 7.85 -0.29 -4.14
CA PRO A 40 8.18 -1.70 -4.15
C PRO A 40 7.14 -2.53 -3.41
N TYR A 41 6.59 -3.55 -4.08
CA TYR A 41 5.68 -4.51 -3.49
C TYR A 41 6.37 -5.86 -3.31
N PRO A 42 6.20 -6.54 -2.16
CA PRO A 42 5.44 -6.10 -0.99
C PRO A 42 6.27 -5.26 0.01
N GLY A 43 7.54 -4.98 -0.30
CA GLY A 43 8.51 -4.42 0.65
C GLY A 43 8.13 -3.09 1.31
N VAL A 44 7.36 -2.21 0.64
CA VAL A 44 6.92 -0.93 1.23
C VAL A 44 6.09 -1.13 2.50
N PHE A 45 5.43 -2.28 2.65
CA PHE A 45 4.57 -2.60 3.79
C PHE A 45 5.36 -3.07 5.02
N LYS A 46 6.67 -3.32 4.91
CA LYS A 46 7.52 -3.65 6.07
C LYS A 46 7.77 -2.45 6.98
N GLU A 47 7.78 -1.24 6.43
CA GLU A 47 8.26 -0.05 7.15
C GLU A 47 7.38 1.18 6.93
N ASP A 48 7.12 1.54 5.67
CA ASP A 48 6.61 2.86 5.32
C ASP A 48 5.10 2.92 5.11
N MET A 49 4.45 1.78 4.86
CA MET A 49 3.04 1.71 4.49
C MET A 49 2.29 0.67 5.31
N LYS A 50 1.06 1.00 5.70
CA LYS A 50 0.13 0.07 6.34
C LYS A 50 -1.18 0.02 5.58
N LEU A 51 -1.79 -1.15 5.49
CA LEU A 51 -3.20 -1.26 5.10
C LEU A 51 -4.06 -0.69 6.23
N ALA A 52 -5.17 -0.04 5.88
CA ALA A 52 -6.12 0.46 6.87
C ALA A 52 -6.95 -0.67 7.50
N ASP A 53 -7.06 -1.81 6.82
CA ASP A 53 -7.67 -3.04 7.33
C ASP A 53 -6.60 -3.86 8.08
N PRO A 54 -6.72 -4.03 9.40
CA PRO A 54 -5.74 -4.75 10.21
C PRO A 54 -5.61 -6.23 9.87
N ASP A 55 -6.74 -6.90 9.55
CA ASP A 55 -6.75 -8.34 9.25
C ASP A 55 -5.99 -8.60 7.94
N MET A 56 -6.22 -7.74 6.95
CA MET A 56 -5.47 -7.79 5.70
C MET A 56 -3.99 -7.41 5.87
N MET A 57 -3.67 -6.52 6.81
CA MET A 57 -2.29 -6.16 7.11
C MET A 57 -1.54 -7.35 7.72
N GLU A 58 -2.19 -8.10 8.60
CA GLU A 58 -1.63 -9.31 9.19
C GLU A 58 -1.39 -10.39 8.12
N GLU A 59 -2.40 -10.71 7.29
CA GLU A 59 -2.26 -11.65 6.15
C GLU A 59 -1.09 -11.23 5.24
N LEU A 60 -0.97 -9.93 4.96
CA LEU A 60 0.11 -9.42 4.12
C LEU A 60 1.49 -9.59 4.77
N LEU A 61 1.63 -9.36 6.07
CA LEU A 61 2.92 -9.50 6.75
C LEU A 61 3.34 -10.97 6.85
N GLU A 62 2.40 -11.89 7.07
CA GLU A 62 2.65 -13.33 7.04
C GLU A 62 3.15 -13.79 5.66
N ASP A 63 2.54 -13.30 4.58
CA ASP A 63 2.93 -13.60 3.20
C ASP A 63 4.34 -13.07 2.86
N ILE A 64 4.78 -12.02 3.54
CA ILE A 64 6.04 -11.33 3.24
C ILE A 64 7.26 -12.03 3.87
N GLY A 65 7.12 -12.65 5.05
CA GLY A 65 8.23 -13.26 5.81
C GLY A 65 9.16 -12.27 6.51
#